data_AF-A0A089IG40-F1
#
_entry.id   AF-A0A089IG40-F1
#
_cell.length_a   1.000
_cell.length_b   1.000
_cell.length_c   1.000
_cell.angle_alpha   90.00
_cell.angle_beta   90.00
_cell.angle_gamma   90.00
#
_symmetry.space_group_name_H-M   'P 1'
#
loop_
_entity.id
_entity.type
_entity.pdbx_description
1 polymer ?
#
loop_
_entity_poly.entity_id
_entity_poly.type
_entity_poly.pdbx_seq_one_letter_code
_entity_poly.pdbx_strand_id
1 'polypeptide(L)' 'MESLVSSKVVCERYDISKRTLCRWKLEGLPSVKLSYNMVRYQLKEVAKWIEANKVMAAGAGKE' A
#
# COMPACT_ATOMS: atom_id res chain seq x y z
N MET A 1 -5.11 17.09 -8.26
CA MET A 1 -3.92 16.29 -8.63
C MET A 1 -3.92 15.00 -7.83
N GLU A 2 -4.17 13.88 -8.49
CA GLU A 2 -4.04 12.55 -7.89
C GLU A 2 -2.57 12.15 -7.93
N SER A 3 -1.86 12.31 -6.80
CA SER A 3 -0.44 11.96 -6.71
C SER A 3 -0.26 10.45 -6.72
N LEU A 4 -0.08 9.91 -7.92
CA LEU A 4 0.44 8.57 -8.17
C LEU A 4 1.91 8.52 -7.76
N VAL A 5 2.20 7.84 -6.65
CA VAL A 5 3.53 7.70 -6.10
C VAL A 5 4.16 6.35 -6.43
N SER A 6 5.48 6.27 -6.40
CA SER A 6 6.20 5.01 -6.60
C SER A 6 6.17 4.14 -5.35
N SER A 7 6.49 2.86 -5.51
CA SER A 7 6.65 1.91 -4.40
C SER A 7 7.61 2.41 -3.32
N LYS A 8 8.70 3.10 -3.71
CA LYS A 8 9.67 3.67 -2.78
C LYS A 8 9.02 4.73 -1.87
N VAL A 9 8.24 5.63 -2.46
CA VAL A 9 7.55 6.68 -1.70
C VAL A 9 6.49 6.10 -0.77
N VAL A 10 5.76 5.05 -1.19
CA VAL A 10 4.84 4.34 -0.27
C VAL A 10 5.60 3.73 0.91
N CYS A 11 6.74 3.09 0.62
CA CYS A 11 7.66 2.55 1.64
C CYS A 11 8.02 3.61 2.69
N GLU A 12 8.50 4.77 2.23
CA GLU A 12 8.95 5.88 3.08
C GLU A 12 7.79 6.55 3.83
N ARG A 13 6.62 6.68 3.19
CA ARG A 13 5.44 7.33 3.79
C ARG A 13 4.81 6.54 4.92
N TYR A 14 4.82 5.21 4.80
CA TYR A 14 4.21 4.31 5.79
C TYR A 14 5.24 3.63 6.68
N ASP A 15 6.53 4.00 6.56
CA ASP A 15 7.65 3.40 7.27
C ASP A 15 7.63 1.85 7.21
N ILE A 16 7.32 1.32 6.03
CA ILE A 16 7.24 -0.13 5.80
C ILE A 16 8.45 -0.61 5.00
N SER A 17 8.71 -1.92 5.04
CA SER A 17 9.69 -2.54 4.16
C SER A 17 9.10 -2.88 2.78
N LYS A 18 9.96 -2.98 1.76
CA LYS A 18 9.56 -3.46 0.42
C LYS A 18 8.87 -4.83 0.44
N ARG A 19 9.26 -5.69 1.39
CA ARG A 19 8.62 -7.00 1.63
C ARG A 19 7.16 -6.85 2.02
N THR A 20 6.86 -5.95 2.95
CA THR A 20 5.48 -5.63 3.39
C THR A 20 4.68 -5.09 2.22
N LEU A 21 5.24 -4.17 1.43
CA LEU A 21 4.57 -3.66 0.24
C LEU A 21 4.29 -4.77 -0.80
N CYS A 22 5.25 -5.68 -1.00
CA CYS A 22 5.05 -6.83 -1.90
C CYS A 22 3.93 -7.75 -1.41
N ARG A 23 3.88 -8.01 -0.10
CA ARG A 23 2.78 -8.77 0.52
C ARG A 23 1.44 -8.08 0.29
N TRP A 24 1.35 -6.77 0.50
CA TRP A 24 0.13 -6.01 0.22
C TRP A 24 -0.30 -6.14 -1.24
N LYS A 25 0.63 -6.15 -2.21
CA LYS A 25 0.27 -6.41 -3.62
C LYS A 25 -0.37 -7.79 -3.81
N LEU A 26 0.14 -8.83 -3.12
CA LEU A 26 -0.43 -10.17 -3.16
C LEU A 26 -1.80 -10.23 -2.46
N GLU A 27 -1.99 -9.42 -1.42
CA GLU A 27 -3.26 -9.27 -0.70
C GLU A 27 -4.29 -8.38 -1.45
N GLY A 28 -3.94 -7.85 -2.63
CA GLY A 28 -4.86 -7.09 -3.48
C GLY A 28 -4.78 -5.57 -3.32
N LEU A 29 -3.63 -5.03 -2.91
CA LEU A 29 -3.40 -3.58 -2.82
C LEU A 29 -3.67 -2.89 -4.18
N PRO A 30 -4.51 -1.84 -4.21
CA PRO A 30 -4.79 -1.10 -5.44
C PRO A 30 -3.51 -0.49 -6.00
N SER A 31 -3.18 -0.87 -7.23
CA SER A 31 -1.99 -0.42 -7.92
C SER A 31 -2.32 -0.06 -9.37
N VAL A 32 -1.79 1.06 -9.82
CA VAL A 32 -2.00 1.60 -11.16
C VAL A 32 -0.81 1.23 -12.02
N LYS A 33 -1.01 0.30 -12.95
CA LYS A 33 0.00 -0.07 -13.95
C LYS A 33 -0.07 0.91 -15.11
N LEU A 34 0.90 1.83 -15.16
CA LEU A 34 1.01 2.81 -16.25
C LEU A 34 1.76 2.26 -17.47
N SER A 35 2.63 1.27 -17.29
CA SER A 35 3.37 0.61 -18.37
C SER A 35 3.82 -0.80 -17.95
N TYR A 36 4.43 -1.55 -18.87
CA TYR A 36 4.88 -2.93 -18.65
C TYR A 36 5.68 -3.10 -17.34
N ASN A 37 6.56 -2.16 -17.01
CA ASN A 37 7.41 -2.18 -15.81
C ASN A 37 7.16 -1.02 -14.82
N MET A 38 6.12 -0.20 -15.03
CA MET A 38 5.84 0.95 -14.16
C MET A 38 4.51 0.79 -13.43
N VAL A 39 4.61 0.53 -12.13
CA VAL A 39 3.48 0.48 -11.21
C VAL A 39 3.56 1.66 -10.25
N ARG A 40 2.47 2.41 -10.15
CA ARG A 40 2.30 3.50 -9.20
C ARG A 40 1.13 3.23 -8.27
N TYR A 41 1.12 3.95 -7.17
CA TYR A 41 0.16 3.79 -6.09
C TYR A 41 -0.51 5.12 -5.81
N GLN A 42 -1.82 5.11 -5.65
CA GLN A 42 -2.53 6.26 -5.14
C GLN A 42 -2.49 6.22 -3.62
N LEU A 43 -1.85 7.21 -2.98
CA LEU A 43 -1.79 7.26 -1.51
C LEU A 43 -3.18 7.21 -0.87
N LYS A 44 -4.19 7.83 -1.49
CA LYS A 44 -5.58 7.79 -1.01
C LYS A 44 -6.17 6.38 -1.04
N GLU A 45 -5.94 5.63 -2.12
CA GLU A 45 -6.45 4.26 -2.24
C GLU A 45 -5.67 3.30 -1.35
N VAL A 46 -4.35 3.48 -1.25
CA VAL A 46 -3.50 2.74 -0.31
C VAL A 46 -3.95 2.99 1.12
N ALA A 47 -4.22 4.24 1.50
CA ALA A 47 -4.74 4.59 2.83
C ALA A 47 -6.09 3.90 3.10
N LYS A 48 -7.07 4.03 2.18
CA LYS A 48 -8.36 3.36 2.31
C LYS A 48 -8.23 1.83 2.41
N TRP A 49 -7.35 1.24 1.61
CA TRP A 49 -7.08 -0.19 1.65
C TRP A 49 -6.44 -0.58 2.98
N ILE A 50 -5.46 0.19 3.47
CA ILE A 50 -4.85 -0.03 4.78
C ILE A 50 -5.90 0.13 5.88
N GLU A 51 -6.80 1.10 5.82
CA GLU A 51 -7.89 1.26 6.80
C GLU A 51 -8.83 0.04 6.79
N ALA A 52 -9.25 -0.41 5.59
CA ALA A 52 -10.05 -1.61 5.44
C ALA A 52 -9.35 -2.88 5.93
N ASN A 53 -8.02 -2.99 5.74
CA ASN A 53 -7.22 -4.14 6.17
C ASN A 53 -6.74 -4.02 7.64
N LYS A 54 -6.61 -2.82 8.18
CA LYS A 54 -6.30 -2.57 9.60
C LYS A 54 -7.43 -3.06 10.50
N VAL A 55 -8.68 -3.02 10.02
CA VAL A 55 -9.80 -3.68 10.71
C VAL A 55 -9.56 -5.18 10.89
N MET A 56 -8.75 -5.81 10.02
CA MET A 56 -8.33 -7.23 10.18
C MET A 56 -7.04 -7.40 10.99
N ALA A 57 -6.14 -6.40 11.05
CA ALA A 57 -4.89 -6.45 11.82
C ALA A 57 -5.01 -5.96 13.28
N ALA A 58 -6.08 -5.22 13.63
CA ALA A 58 -6.41 -4.83 15.01
C ALA A 58 -6.87 -6.02 15.89
N GLY A 59 -6.71 -7.26 15.41
CA GLY A 59 -6.77 -8.48 16.22
C GLY A 59 -5.40 -8.99 16.70
N ALA A 60 -4.29 -8.27 16.48
CA ALA A 60 -2.96 -8.70 16.92
C ALA A 60 -2.22 -7.60 17.70
N GLY A 61 -2.51 -7.51 19.01
CA GLY A 61 -1.81 -6.69 20.01
C GLY A 61 -2.75 -5.74 20.76
N LYS A 62 -3.79 -6.23 21.44
CA LYS A 62 -3.81 -6.65 22.87
C LYS A 62 -3.41 -5.56 23.87
N GLU A 63 -4.44 -5.13 24.61
CA GLU A 63 -4.43 -4.92 26.06
C GLU A 63 -3.69 -6.04 26.81
#